data_AF-A0A3D5X7K5-F1
#
_entry.id   AF-A0A3D5X7K5-F1
#
_cell.length_a   1.000
_cell.length_b   1.000
_cell.length_c   1.000
_cell.angle_alpha   90.00
_cell.angle_beta   90.00
_cell.angle_gamma   90.00
#
_symmetry.space_group_name_H-M   'P 1'
#
loop_
_entity.id
_entity.type
_entity.pdbx_description
1 polymer ?
#
loop_
_entity_poly.entity_id
_entity_poly.type
_entity_poly.pdbx_seq_one_letter_code
_entity_poly.pdbx_strand_id
1 'polypeptide(L)' 'WFIKMFGANVNLGNIAPTEVIALETLRVGLRGDTFFQYLNA' A
#
# COMPACT_ATOMS: atom_id res chain seq x y z
N TRP A 1 -2.89 4.03 5.42
CA TRP A 1 -4.11 3.87 6.25
C TRP A 1 -5.21 3.12 5.50
N PHE A 2 -5.74 3.64 4.38
CA PHE A 2 -6.80 2.97 3.59
C PHE A 2 -6.49 1.52 3.19
N ILE A 3 -5.26 1.23 2.73
CA ILE A 3 -4.81 -0.13 2.42
C ILE A 3 -4.96 -1.09 3.61
N LYS A 4 -4.72 -0.61 4.85
CA LYS A 4 -4.84 -1.43 6.05
C LYS A 4 -6.29 -1.77 6.41
N MET A 5 -7.24 -0.92 6.04
CA MET A 5 -8.66 -1.11 6.39
C MET A 5 -9.47 -1.80 5.31
N PHE A 6 -9.18 -1.49 4.04
CA PHE A 6 -9.95 -1.96 2.89
C PHE A 6 -9.18 -2.96 2.02
N GLY A 7 -7.94 -3.28 2.38
CA GLY A 7 -7.06 -4.19 1.66
C GLY A 7 -6.28 -3.53 0.52
N ALA A 8 -5.36 -4.30 -0.05
CA ALA A 8 -4.43 -3.86 -1.09
C ALA A 8 -5.09 -3.49 -2.43
N ASN A 9 -6.37 -3.83 -2.65
CA ASN A 9 -7.11 -3.52 -3.89
C ASN A 9 -8.02 -2.28 -3.77
N VAL A 10 -7.91 -1.51 -2.68
CA VAL A 10 -8.72 -0.29 -2.50
C VAL A 10 -8.43 0.75 -3.59
N ASN A 11 -9.48 1.36 -4.11
CA ASN A 11 -9.40 2.45 -5.07
C ASN A 11 -8.91 3.73 -4.38
N LEU A 12 -7.91 4.40 -4.96
CA LEU A 12 -7.32 5.65 -4.45
C LEU A 12 -7.14 6.63 -5.60
N GLY A 13 -7.48 7.90 -5.38
CA GLY A 13 -7.29 9.01 -6.32
C GLY A 13 -6.33 10.06 -5.78
N ASN A 14 -6.08 11.13 -6.57
CA ASN A 14 -5.18 12.24 -6.22
C ASN A 14 -3.76 11.80 -5.82
N ILE A 15 -3.26 10.72 -6.43
CA ILE A 15 -1.91 10.24 -6.22
C ILE A 15 -0.96 11.05 -7.11
N ALA A 16 0.07 11.65 -6.50
CA ALA A 16 1.12 12.32 -7.26
C ALA A 16 1.80 11.29 -8.20
N PRO A 17 2.12 11.65 -9.45
CA PRO A 17 2.76 10.71 -10.39
C PRO A 17 4.05 10.08 -9.86
N THR A 18 4.81 10.82 -9.05
CA THR A 18 6.05 10.36 -8.41
C THR A 18 5.83 9.32 -7.31
N GLU A 19 4.62 9.21 -6.77
CA GLU A 19 4.28 8.29 -5.67
C GLU A 19 3.69 6.96 -6.17
N VAL A 20 3.57 6.74 -7.49
CA VAL A 20 2.94 5.52 -8.02
C VAL A 20 3.69 4.25 -7.61
N ILE A 21 5.02 4.25 -7.70
CA ILE A 21 5.85 3.11 -7.24
C ILE A 21 5.79 2.96 -5.72
N ALA A 22 5.80 4.09 -5.01
CA ALA A 22 5.68 4.12 -3.56
C ALA A 22 4.32 3.57 -3.09
N LEU A 23 3.25 3.79 -3.85
CA LEU A 23 1.94 3.20 -3.61
C LEU A 23 1.92 1.71 -3.91
N GLU A 24 2.53 1.27 -5.01
CA GLU A 24 2.58 -0.15 -5.35
C GLU A 24 3.35 -0.95 -4.29
N THR A 25 4.48 -0.43 -3.80
CA THR A 25 5.21 -1.06 -2.70
C THR A 25 4.40 -1.15 -1.40
N LEU A 26 3.47 -0.21 -1.16
CA LEU A 26 2.50 -0.36 -0.06
C LEU A 26 1.49 -1.48 -0.34
N ARG A 27 1.02 -1.63 -1.58
CA ARG A 27 0.06 -2.67 -1.99
C ARG A 27 0.64 -4.08 -1.94
N VAL A 28 1.93 -4.25 -2.21
CA VAL A 28 2.60 -5.57 -2.20
C VAL A 28 3.44 -5.84 -0.94
N GLY A 29 3.35 -4.99 0.08
CA GLY A 29 4.04 -5.21 1.36
C GLY A 29 5.56 -4.97 1.34
N LEU A 30 6.09 -4.32 0.31
CA LEU A 30 7.52 -4.01 0.16
C LEU A 30 7.94 -2.69 0.83
N ARG A 31 7.00 -1.96 1.44
CA ARG A 31 7.26 -0.73 2.20
C ARG A 31 6.95 -0.92 3.68
N GLY A 32 7.75 -0.29 4.54
CA GLY A 32 7.71 -0.48 5.99
C GLY A 32 6.32 -0.30 6.62
N ASP A 33 5.48 0.58 6.07
CA ASP A 33 4.12 0.82 6.55
C ASP A 33 3.22 -0.43 6.51
N THR A 34 3.40 -1.31 5.53
CA THR A 34 2.58 -2.52 5.31
C THR A 34 3.38 -3.82 5.44
N PHE A 35 4.70 -3.77 5.60
CA PHE A 35 5.59 -4.94 5.70
C PHE A 35 5.10 -6.01 6.70
N PHE A 36 4.76 -5.61 7.93
CA PHE A 36 4.30 -6.56 8.96
C PHE A 36 2.89 -7.13 8.72
N GLN A 37 2.11 -6.55 7.81
CA GLN A 37 0.84 -7.13 7.39
C GLN A 37 1.04 -8.36 6.48
N TYR A 38 2.23 -8.47 5.87
CA TYR A 38 2.62 -9.58 4.99
C TYR A 38 3.54 -10.59 5.66
N LEU A 39 4.22 -10.23 6.75
CA LEU A 39 5.13 -11.14 7.47
C LEU A 39 4.39 -12.17 8.36
N ASN A 40 3.21 -11.80 8.87
CA ASN A 40 2.42 -12.62 9.80
C ASN A 40 1.14 -13.20 9.17
N ALA A 41 1.01 -13.10 7.85
CA ALA A 41 -0.10 -13.65 7.08
C ALA A 41 0.25 -15.03 6.50
#